data_AF-A0A9J6EGM9-F1
#
_entry.id   AF-A0A9J6EGM9-F1
#
_cell.length_a   1.000
_cell.length_b   1.000
_cell.length_c   1.000
_cell.angle_alpha   90.00
_cell.angle_beta   90.00
_cell.angle_gamma   90.00
#
_symmetry.space_group_name_H-M   'P 1'
#
loop_
_entity.id
_entity.type
_entity.pdbx_description
1 polymer ?
#
loop_
_entity_poly.entity_id
_entity_poly.type
_entity_poly.pdbx_seq_one_letter_code
_entity_poly.pdbx_strand_id
1 'polypeptide(L)'
;MRCYPKRIVLVWVSCLGALSTACLVKLIAHSISALSYSLLTLRHVLYLEDMMTELDGTKPKTAMFASHNPSKQFNALLLRILRIQLGIWQQQREVLQEVRQLKHERKHLLQIGGRGLREIGVNAMKAVLAHDVQVLYSLHGRKGKRAFVNLRLCRLMTDVIRQKAGCDQAEALNFIKRWLPGSCDRCGGRKRRF
;
A
#
# COMPACT_ATOMS: atom_id res chain seq x y z
N MET A 1 -28.72 38.31 20.91
CA MET A 1 -28.54 37.86 22.31
C MET A 1 -28.44 36.33 22.34
N ARG A 2 -27.60 35.83 23.26
CA ARG A 2 -27.24 34.43 23.61
C ARG A 2 -25.95 33.88 23.00
N CYS A 3 -24.92 34.18 23.77
CA CYS A 3 -23.57 33.67 23.90
C CYS A 3 -23.40 32.13 23.96
N TYR A 4 -22.21 31.69 23.52
CA TYR A 4 -21.57 30.37 23.62
C TYR A 4 -21.34 29.87 25.08
N PRO A 5 -20.85 28.63 25.32
CA PRO A 5 -19.40 28.39 25.32
C PRO A 5 -18.87 27.00 24.89
N LYS A 6 -17.70 27.02 24.23
CA LYS A 6 -16.48 26.21 24.46
C LYS A 6 -16.59 24.69 24.69
N ARG A 7 -15.98 23.90 23.80
CA ARG A 7 -14.84 22.99 24.11
C ARG A 7 -14.17 22.47 22.85
N ILE A 8 -12.99 23.04 22.57
CA ILE A 8 -11.88 22.34 21.92
C ILE A 8 -11.45 21.23 22.88
N VAL A 9 -11.25 20.01 22.35
CA VAL A 9 -10.32 18.94 22.76
C VAL A 9 -10.87 17.60 22.25
N LEU A 10 -10.02 16.82 21.57
CA LEU A 10 -10.17 15.39 21.24
C LEU A 10 -11.19 14.95 20.17
N VAL A 11 -10.88 15.18 18.89
CA VAL A 11 -11.20 14.20 17.83
C VAL A 11 -10.05 14.13 16.82
N TRP A 12 -8.88 13.66 17.26
CA TRP A 12 -7.77 13.28 16.37
C TRP A 12 -7.44 11.78 16.43
N VAL A 13 -8.28 10.97 17.09
CA VAL A 13 -8.02 9.54 17.30
C VAL A 13 -8.96 8.61 16.51
N SER A 14 -10.01 9.11 15.86
CA SER A 14 -11.04 8.23 15.27
C SER A 14 -10.86 7.85 13.80
N CYS A 15 -9.85 8.38 13.09
CA CYS A 15 -9.61 8.04 11.67
C CYS A 15 -8.59 6.92 11.43
N LEU A 16 -8.04 6.31 12.49
CA LEU A 16 -7.07 5.20 12.41
C LEU A 16 -7.71 3.81 12.55
N GLY A 17 -9.04 3.69 12.47
CA GLY A 17 -9.78 2.46 12.74
C GLY A 17 -9.94 1.44 11.60
N ALA A 18 -9.39 1.66 10.40
CA ALA A 18 -9.67 0.75 9.27
C ALA A 18 -8.50 0.48 8.30
N LEU A 19 -7.26 0.73 8.73
CA LEU A 19 -6.14 -0.02 8.16
C LEU A 19 -6.14 -1.37 8.87
N SER A 20 -6.42 -2.45 8.13
CA SER A 20 -6.19 -3.82 8.62
C SER A 20 -4.91 -3.83 9.45
N THR A 21 -4.90 -4.47 10.62
CA THR A 21 -3.71 -4.58 11.49
C THR A 21 -2.47 -4.96 10.68
N ALA A 22 -2.60 -5.77 9.62
CA ALA A 22 -1.53 -6.08 8.68
C ALA A 22 -1.01 -4.89 7.84
N CYS A 23 -1.87 -3.94 7.48
CA CYS A 23 -1.51 -2.72 6.74
C CYS A 23 -0.88 -1.66 7.66
N LEU A 24 -1.38 -1.53 8.90
CA LEU A 24 -0.77 -0.70 9.93
C LEU A 24 0.58 -1.29 10.37
N VAL A 25 0.68 -2.61 10.54
CA VAL A 25 1.94 -3.31 10.82
C VAL A 25 2.90 -3.19 9.65
N LYS A 26 2.46 -3.26 8.38
CA LYS A 26 3.35 -3.01 7.23
C LYS A 26 3.79 -1.55 7.14
N LEU A 27 2.91 -0.60 7.43
CA LEU A 27 3.26 0.82 7.43
C LEU A 27 4.23 1.14 8.56
N ILE A 28 3.96 0.65 9.77
CA ILE A 28 4.81 0.78 10.95
C ILE A 28 6.11 0.01 10.74
N ALA A 29 6.10 -1.20 10.18
CA ALA A 29 7.32 -1.94 9.85
C ALA A 29 8.15 -1.24 8.79
N HIS A 30 7.53 -0.64 7.76
CA HIS A 30 8.24 0.17 6.77
C HIS A 30 8.77 1.49 7.36
N SER A 31 8.04 2.13 8.26
CA SER A 31 8.49 3.32 8.98
C SER A 31 9.61 3.00 9.98
N ILE A 32 9.52 1.89 10.70
CA ILE A 32 10.56 1.38 11.62
C ILE A 32 11.77 0.95 10.81
N SER A 33 11.58 0.32 9.64
CA SER A 33 12.67 -0.01 8.72
C SER A 33 13.31 1.27 8.19
N ALA A 34 12.53 2.24 7.72
CA ALA A 34 13.04 3.51 7.22
C ALA A 34 13.80 4.30 8.32
N LEU A 35 13.29 4.29 9.55
CA LEU A 35 13.94 4.90 10.71
C LEU A 35 15.20 4.12 11.12
N SER A 36 15.15 2.79 11.16
CA SER A 36 16.31 1.96 11.49
C SER A 36 17.40 2.05 10.41
N TYR A 37 17.03 2.15 9.14
CA TYR A 37 17.96 2.40 8.04
C TYR A 37 18.53 3.81 8.08
N SER A 38 17.73 4.84 8.44
CA SER A 38 18.24 6.21 8.63
C SER A 38 19.24 6.29 9.79
N LEU A 39 18.98 5.58 10.89
CA LEU A 39 19.89 5.46 12.04
C LEU A 39 21.13 4.61 11.70
N LEU A 40 20.99 3.58 10.87
CA LEU A 40 22.12 2.78 10.39
C LEU A 40 23.01 3.58 9.43
N THR A 41 22.42 4.39 8.53
CA THR A 41 23.18 5.32 7.69
C THR A 41 23.85 6.41 8.52
N LEU A 42 23.17 6.96 9.54
CA LEU A 42 23.80 7.94 10.45
C LEU A 42 24.94 7.31 11.26
N ARG A 43 24.77 6.07 11.75
CA ARG A 43 25.84 5.33 12.44
C ARG A 43 27.02 5.02 11.52
N HIS A 44 26.77 4.67 10.26
CA HIS A 44 27.83 4.46 9.27
C HIS A 44 28.52 5.78 8.90
N VAL A 45 27.79 6.89 8.76
CA VAL A 45 28.39 8.21 8.51
C VAL A 45 29.26 8.65 9.69
N LEU A 46 28.78 8.49 10.92
CA LEU A 46 29.57 8.79 12.13
C LEU A 46 30.81 7.89 12.24
N TYR A 47 30.71 6.60 11.91
CA TYR A 47 31.87 5.70 11.88
C TYR A 47 32.89 6.07 10.80
N LEU A 48 32.42 6.63 9.67
CA LEU A 48 33.30 7.13 8.62
C LEU A 48 33.97 8.45 8.98
N GLU A 49 33.27 9.35 9.69
CA GLU A 49 33.89 10.55 10.26
C GLU A 49 34.98 10.17 11.26
N ASP A 50 34.73 9.22 12.16
CA ASP A 50 35.68 8.75 13.17
C ASP A 50 36.96 8.14 12.55
N MET A 51 36.81 7.30 11.51
CA MET A 51 37.95 6.76 10.76
C MET A 51 38.70 7.83 9.94
N MET A 52 38.02 8.87 9.45
CA MET A 52 38.68 9.98 8.77
C MET A 52 39.51 10.82 9.75
N THR A 53 39.02 11.05 10.97
CA THR A 53 39.80 11.71 12.04
C THR A 53 41.00 10.90 12.54
N GLU A 54 40.94 9.56 12.55
CA GLU A 54 42.11 8.72 12.85
C GLU A 54 43.20 8.79 11.77
N LEU A 55 42.81 8.96 10.50
CA LEU A 55 43.75 9.07 9.38
C LEU A 55 44.51 10.41 9.36
N ASP A 56 43.91 11.50 9.83
CA ASP A 56 44.58 12.80 9.93
C ASP A 56 45.53 12.90 11.16
N GLY A 57 45.46 11.95 12.09
CA GLY A 57 46.18 11.99 13.38
C GLY A 57 47.52 11.25 13.46
N THR A 58 47.95 10.47 12.45
CA THR A 58 49.10 9.56 12.59
C THR A 58 50.34 9.99 11.78
N LYS A 59 51.35 10.51 12.49
CA LYS A 59 52.73 10.62 11.98
C LYS A 59 53.29 9.22 11.68
N PRO A 60 54.05 9.02 10.59
CA PRO A 60 54.40 7.68 10.13
C PRO A 60 55.51 7.07 11.00
N LYS A 61 55.24 5.92 11.62
CA LYS A 61 56.28 4.97 12.04
C LYS A 61 56.17 3.73 11.17
N THR A 62 57.24 3.52 10.41
CA THR A 62 57.53 2.42 9.52
C THR A 62 57.32 1.06 10.19
N ALA A 63 56.38 0.25 9.69
CA ALA A 63 56.42 -1.20 9.87
C ALA A 63 55.62 -1.89 8.76
N MET A 64 56.27 -2.90 8.18
CA MET A 64 55.74 -3.89 7.24
C MET A 64 54.32 -4.36 7.61
N PHE A 65 53.31 -4.04 6.80
CA PHE A 65 52.10 -4.85 6.74
C PHE A 65 51.63 -4.96 5.30
N ALA A 66 51.33 -6.20 4.92
CA ALA A 66 50.86 -6.61 3.62
C ALA A 66 49.70 -5.72 3.13
N SER A 67 49.72 -5.46 1.82
CA SER A 67 48.74 -4.74 1.00
C SER A 67 47.27 -5.09 1.33
N HIS A 68 46.75 -4.57 2.43
CA HIS A 68 45.33 -4.38 2.65
C HIS A 68 45.02 -2.99 2.09
N ASN A 69 44.32 -2.92 0.97
CA ASN A 69 43.98 -1.64 0.36
C ASN A 69 42.60 -1.20 0.89
N PRO A 70 42.52 -0.43 1.99
CA PRO A 70 41.25 -0.06 2.64
C PRO A 70 40.31 0.67 1.67
N SER A 71 40.85 1.36 0.67
CA SER A 71 40.05 2.01 -0.38
C SER A 71 39.23 1.02 -1.21
N LYS A 72 39.72 -0.20 -1.48
CA LYS A 72 38.97 -1.22 -2.22
C LYS A 72 37.80 -1.78 -1.41
N GLN A 73 37.99 -1.98 -0.10
CA GLN A 73 36.92 -2.45 0.78
C GLN A 73 35.87 -1.36 1.02
N PHE A 74 36.30 -0.12 1.20
CA PHE A 74 35.43 1.04 1.31
C PHE A 74 34.57 1.22 0.05
N ASN A 75 35.18 1.18 -1.14
CA ASN A 75 34.47 1.26 -2.41
C ASN A 75 33.48 0.10 -2.60
N ALA A 76 33.85 -1.12 -2.20
CA ALA A 76 32.94 -2.27 -2.26
C ALA A 76 31.74 -2.12 -1.31
N LEU A 77 31.95 -1.58 -0.11
CA LEU A 77 30.88 -1.30 0.85
C LEU A 77 29.95 -0.20 0.33
N LEU A 78 30.50 0.90 -0.17
CA LEU A 78 29.76 2.01 -0.77
C LEU A 78 28.88 1.55 -1.93
N LEU A 79 29.43 0.74 -2.85
CA LEU A 79 28.67 0.19 -3.98
C LEU A 79 27.51 -0.70 -3.52
N ARG A 80 27.68 -1.48 -2.44
CA ARG A 80 26.60 -2.28 -1.85
C ARG A 80 25.50 -1.40 -1.27
N ILE A 81 25.87 -0.35 -0.52
CA ILE A 81 24.92 0.60 0.06
C ILE A 81 24.15 1.30 -1.06
N LEU A 82 24.83 1.80 -2.09
CA LEU A 82 24.20 2.47 -3.23
C LEU A 82 23.22 1.56 -3.99
N ARG A 83 23.56 0.27 -4.18
CA ARG A 83 22.65 -0.70 -4.80
C ARG A 83 21.40 -0.95 -3.96
N ILE A 84 21.55 -1.10 -2.65
CA ILE A 84 20.42 -1.28 -1.72
C ILE A 84 19.52 -0.05 -1.78
N GLN A 85 20.11 1.15 -1.70
CA GLN A 85 19.37 2.40 -1.80
C GLN A 85 18.61 2.49 -3.13
N LEU A 86 19.27 2.23 -4.26
CA LEU A 86 18.62 2.26 -5.57
C LEU A 86 17.44 1.29 -5.67
N GLY A 87 17.57 0.07 -5.13
CA GLY A 87 16.47 -0.90 -5.08
C GLY A 87 15.28 -0.43 -4.24
N ILE A 88 15.56 0.18 -3.08
CA ILE A 88 14.51 0.78 -2.24
C ILE A 88 13.79 1.91 -2.98
N TRP A 89 14.54 2.80 -3.63
CA TRP A 89 13.99 3.90 -4.41
C TRP A 89 13.09 3.40 -5.57
N GLN A 90 13.49 2.33 -6.25
CA GLN A 90 12.69 1.69 -7.30
C GLN A 90 11.39 1.11 -6.72
N GLN A 91 11.48 0.35 -5.63
CA GLN A 91 10.31 -0.23 -4.98
C GLN A 91 9.31 0.84 -4.51
N GLN A 92 9.80 1.94 -3.93
CA GLN A 92 8.96 3.06 -3.51
C GLN A 92 8.25 3.72 -4.70
N ARG A 93 8.91 3.83 -5.85
CA ARG A 93 8.33 4.40 -7.07
C ARG A 93 7.16 3.55 -7.58
N GLU A 94 7.28 2.23 -7.57
CA GLU A 94 6.20 1.31 -7.96
C GLU A 94 4.98 1.47 -7.04
N VAL A 95 5.20 1.49 -5.73
CA VAL A 95 4.12 1.71 -4.75
C VAL A 95 3.44 3.06 -4.97
N LEU A 96 4.19 4.11 -5.27
CA LEU A 96 3.64 5.43 -5.57
C LEU A 96 2.79 5.43 -6.84
N GLN A 97 3.20 4.70 -7.88
CA GLN A 97 2.42 4.54 -9.12
C GLN A 97 1.10 3.82 -8.85
N GLU A 98 1.12 2.72 -8.10
CA GLU A 98 -0.09 2.00 -7.70
C GLU A 98 -1.06 2.90 -6.91
N VAL A 99 -0.55 3.68 -5.96
CA VAL A 99 -1.39 4.60 -5.17
C VAL A 99 -2.02 5.68 -6.05
N ARG A 100 -1.29 6.18 -7.06
CA ARG A 100 -1.83 7.15 -8.03
C ARG A 100 -2.94 6.52 -8.88
N GLN A 101 -2.75 5.29 -9.35
CA GLN A 101 -3.76 4.56 -10.12
C GLN A 101 -5.03 4.35 -9.30
N LEU A 102 -4.92 3.85 -8.07
CA LEU A 102 -6.08 3.66 -7.18
C LEU A 102 -6.80 4.97 -6.85
N LYS A 103 -6.07 6.09 -6.69
CA LYS A 103 -6.70 7.41 -6.51
C LYS A 103 -7.47 7.85 -7.75
N HIS A 104 -6.91 7.62 -8.94
CA HIS A 104 -7.56 7.94 -10.20
C HIS A 104 -8.82 7.08 -10.40
N GLU A 105 -8.72 5.77 -10.20
CA GLU A 105 -9.86 4.85 -10.24
C GLU A 105 -10.95 5.26 -9.25
N ARG A 106 -10.58 5.57 -8.00
CA ARG A 106 -11.56 6.04 -7.01
C ARG A 106 -12.31 7.28 -7.49
N LYS A 107 -11.61 8.27 -8.04
CA LYS A 107 -12.23 9.50 -8.57
C LYS A 107 -13.19 9.17 -9.70
N HIS A 108 -12.79 8.30 -10.63
CA HIS A 108 -13.64 7.84 -11.72
C HIS A 108 -14.90 7.13 -11.22
N LEU A 109 -14.78 6.22 -10.26
CA LEU A 109 -15.94 5.49 -9.70
C LEU A 109 -16.88 6.38 -8.91
N LEU A 110 -16.36 7.44 -8.26
CA LEU A 110 -17.20 8.42 -7.60
C LEU A 110 -18.05 9.23 -8.58
N GLN A 111 -17.68 9.32 -9.86
CA GLN A 111 -18.46 9.99 -10.90
C GLN A 111 -19.58 9.11 -11.48
N ILE A 112 -19.52 7.79 -11.29
CA ILE A 112 -20.52 6.86 -11.83
C ILE A 112 -21.90 7.11 -11.21
N GLY A 113 -22.91 7.37 -12.04
CA GLY A 113 -24.28 7.60 -11.61
C GLY A 113 -25.00 6.35 -11.06
N GLY A 114 -26.07 6.59 -10.30
CA GLY A 114 -26.97 5.57 -9.76
C GLY A 114 -27.78 6.12 -8.58
N ARG A 115 -29.05 5.72 -8.47
CA ARG A 115 -29.99 6.26 -7.47
C ARG A 115 -30.06 5.44 -6.17
N GLY A 116 -29.42 4.29 -6.13
CA GLY A 116 -29.40 3.44 -4.92
C GLY A 116 -28.30 2.39 -4.95
N LEU A 117 -28.14 1.68 -3.83
CA LEU A 117 -27.08 0.70 -3.59
C LEU A 117 -26.90 -0.29 -4.74
N ARG A 118 -28.01 -0.82 -5.27
CA ARG A 118 -27.99 -1.80 -6.35
C ARG A 118 -27.42 -1.23 -7.65
N GLU A 119 -27.89 -0.05 -8.08
CA GLU A 119 -27.42 0.58 -9.32
C GLU A 119 -25.96 1.02 -9.19
N ILE A 120 -25.63 1.71 -8.10
CA ILE A 120 -24.27 2.18 -7.80
C ILE A 120 -23.31 1.00 -7.77
N GLY A 121 -23.65 -0.06 -7.03
CA GLY A 121 -22.83 -1.25 -6.91
C GLY A 121 -22.66 -2.00 -8.24
N VAL A 122 -23.74 -2.15 -9.03
CA VAL A 122 -23.64 -2.78 -10.37
C VAL A 122 -22.73 -1.96 -11.29
N ASN A 123 -22.94 -0.65 -11.36
CA ASN A 123 -22.22 0.22 -12.29
C ASN A 123 -20.74 0.31 -11.91
N ALA A 124 -20.44 0.48 -10.62
CA ALA A 124 -19.07 0.47 -10.14
C ALA A 124 -18.38 -0.88 -10.43
N MET A 125 -19.05 -2.01 -10.17
CA MET A 125 -18.44 -3.33 -10.39
C MET A 125 -18.21 -3.61 -11.87
N LYS A 126 -19.10 -3.15 -12.76
CA LYS A 126 -18.92 -3.25 -14.22
C LYS A 126 -17.80 -2.36 -14.75
N ALA A 127 -17.61 -1.17 -14.17
CA ALA A 127 -16.57 -0.25 -14.60
C ALA A 127 -15.16 -0.74 -14.25
N VAL A 128 -15.03 -1.53 -13.18
CA VAL A 128 -13.75 -2.01 -12.68
C VAL A 128 -13.41 -3.42 -13.18
N LEU A 129 -14.39 -4.32 -13.21
CA LEU A 129 -14.16 -5.73 -13.50
C LEU A 129 -14.71 -6.09 -14.87
N ALA A 130 -13.81 -6.50 -15.77
CA ALA A 130 -14.20 -7.20 -16.99
C ALA A 130 -14.90 -8.53 -16.66
N HIS A 131 -15.80 -8.99 -17.53
CA HIS A 131 -16.60 -10.21 -17.29
C HIS A 131 -15.72 -11.43 -17.01
N ASP A 132 -14.65 -11.63 -17.77
CA ASP A 132 -13.71 -12.76 -17.61
C ASP A 132 -13.10 -12.77 -16.21
N VAL A 133 -12.77 -11.59 -15.68
CA VAL A 133 -12.24 -11.45 -14.32
C VAL A 133 -13.33 -11.73 -13.29
N GLN A 134 -14.57 -11.26 -13.49
CA GLN A 134 -15.66 -11.51 -12.54
C GLN A 134 -15.90 -13.00 -12.31
N VAL A 135 -15.76 -13.83 -13.35
CA VAL A 135 -16.00 -15.28 -13.28
C VAL A 135 -14.95 -15.98 -12.40
N LEU A 136 -13.71 -15.50 -12.40
CA LEU A 136 -12.58 -16.08 -11.68
C LEU A 136 -12.60 -15.79 -10.16
N TYR A 137 -13.36 -14.80 -9.73
CA TYR A 137 -13.36 -14.34 -8.34
C TYR A 137 -14.71 -14.59 -7.63
N SER A 138 -14.63 -14.81 -6.33
CA SER A 138 -15.75 -14.69 -5.40
C SER A 138 -15.27 -13.94 -4.16
N LEU A 139 -16.20 -13.42 -3.34
CA LEU A 139 -15.78 -12.58 -2.21
C LEU A 139 -14.73 -13.28 -1.31
N HIS A 140 -14.97 -14.55 -0.96
CA HIS A 140 -14.09 -15.34 -0.08
C HIS A 140 -13.36 -16.50 -0.77
N GLY A 141 -13.42 -16.61 -2.10
CA GLY A 141 -12.73 -17.69 -2.82
C GLY A 141 -13.38 -19.08 -2.72
N ARG A 142 -14.72 -19.15 -2.78
CA ARG A 142 -15.45 -20.43 -2.74
C ARG A 142 -15.53 -21.09 -4.13
N LYS A 143 -15.70 -22.42 -4.17
CA LYS A 143 -15.91 -23.22 -5.40
C LYS A 143 -14.76 -23.08 -6.41
N GLY A 144 -13.51 -23.15 -5.93
CA GLY A 144 -12.32 -23.05 -6.80
C GLY A 144 -12.01 -21.63 -7.33
N LYS A 145 -12.77 -20.61 -6.91
CA LYS A 145 -12.53 -19.21 -7.30
C LYS A 145 -11.51 -18.53 -6.39
N ARG A 146 -10.89 -17.46 -6.88
CA ARG A 146 -9.97 -16.62 -6.08
C ARG A 146 -10.75 -15.68 -5.14
N ALA A 147 -10.14 -15.34 -4.00
CA ALA A 147 -10.74 -14.47 -3.00
C ALA A 147 -10.60 -12.99 -3.38
N PHE A 148 -11.73 -12.32 -3.63
CA PHE A 148 -11.77 -10.90 -3.97
C PHE A 148 -11.47 -9.99 -2.77
N VAL A 149 -11.87 -10.40 -1.56
CA VAL A 149 -11.69 -9.60 -0.32
C VAL A 149 -10.23 -9.25 -0.02
N ASN A 150 -9.28 -10.05 -0.50
CA ASN A 150 -7.85 -9.84 -0.30
C ASN A 150 -7.27 -8.78 -1.26
N LEU A 151 -8.01 -8.40 -2.29
CA LEU A 151 -7.57 -7.41 -3.27
C LEU A 151 -7.83 -5.99 -2.75
N ARG A 152 -6.88 -5.08 -3.00
CA ARG A 152 -7.04 -3.64 -2.71
C ARG A 152 -8.27 -3.07 -3.42
N LEU A 153 -8.58 -3.59 -4.60
CA LEU A 153 -9.75 -3.24 -5.38
C LEU A 153 -11.06 -3.50 -4.64
N CYS A 154 -11.15 -4.58 -3.85
CA CYS A 154 -12.35 -4.85 -3.04
C CYS A 154 -12.55 -3.77 -1.96
N ARG A 155 -11.46 -3.29 -1.34
CA ARG A 155 -11.54 -2.21 -0.35
C ARG A 155 -12.00 -0.91 -1.00
N LEU A 156 -11.36 -0.54 -2.11
CA LEU A 156 -11.72 0.64 -2.89
C LEU A 156 -13.20 0.62 -3.33
N MET A 157 -13.67 -0.52 -3.82
CA MET A 157 -15.07 -0.72 -4.21
C MET A 157 -16.03 -0.60 -3.02
N THR A 158 -15.68 -1.21 -1.89
CA THR A 158 -16.49 -1.14 -0.68
C THR A 158 -16.59 0.30 -0.18
N ASP A 159 -15.48 1.04 -0.17
CA ASP A 159 -15.46 2.44 0.25
C ASP A 159 -16.27 3.34 -0.68
N VAL A 160 -16.17 3.14 -2.00
CA VAL A 160 -16.96 3.91 -2.99
C VAL A 160 -18.44 3.63 -2.83
N ILE A 161 -18.83 2.36 -2.71
CA ILE A 161 -20.24 1.97 -2.54
C ILE A 161 -20.78 2.56 -1.23
N ARG A 162 -20.02 2.44 -0.14
CA ARG A 162 -20.38 3.01 1.17
C ARG A 162 -20.61 4.51 1.09
N GLN A 163 -19.65 5.22 0.47
CA GLN A 163 -19.69 6.67 0.35
C GLN A 163 -20.84 7.17 -0.52
N LYS A 164 -21.15 6.48 -1.63
CA LYS A 164 -22.21 6.92 -2.54
C LYS A 164 -23.61 6.46 -2.15
N ALA A 165 -23.73 5.25 -1.63
CA ALA A 165 -25.02 4.67 -1.25
C ALA A 165 -25.43 5.02 0.20
N GLY A 166 -24.51 5.56 1.01
CA GLY A 166 -24.78 5.87 2.42
C GLY A 166 -25.07 4.64 3.27
N CYS A 167 -24.55 3.47 2.88
CA CYS A 167 -24.79 2.19 3.53
C CYS A 167 -23.67 1.80 4.51
N ASP A 168 -23.84 0.71 5.24
CA ASP A 168 -22.77 0.16 6.08
C ASP A 168 -21.75 -0.66 5.28
N GLN A 169 -20.55 -0.83 5.85
CA GLN A 169 -19.51 -1.67 5.25
C GLN A 169 -19.97 -3.12 5.05
N ALA A 170 -20.70 -3.68 6.02
CA ALA A 170 -21.22 -5.04 5.94
C ALA A 170 -22.25 -5.18 4.80
N GLU A 171 -23.05 -4.14 4.57
CA GLU A 171 -24.07 -4.11 3.52
C GLU A 171 -23.43 -4.03 2.13
N ALA A 172 -22.43 -3.16 1.95
CA ALA A 172 -21.64 -3.07 0.73
C ALA A 172 -20.93 -4.40 0.40
N LEU A 173 -20.33 -5.05 1.40
CA LEU A 173 -19.70 -6.37 1.23
C LEU A 173 -20.74 -7.45 0.89
N ASN A 174 -21.90 -7.45 1.54
CA ASN A 174 -22.99 -8.37 1.22
C ASN A 174 -23.51 -8.17 -0.20
N PHE A 175 -23.58 -6.93 -0.68
CA PHE A 175 -23.89 -6.65 -2.07
C PHE A 175 -22.85 -7.29 -3.00
N ILE A 176 -21.56 -7.05 -2.79
CA ILE A 176 -20.47 -7.63 -3.59
C ILE A 176 -20.51 -9.17 -3.56
N LYS A 177 -20.76 -9.75 -2.37
CA LYS A 177 -20.89 -11.20 -2.15
C LYS A 177 -21.99 -11.82 -3.00
N ARG A 178 -23.15 -11.16 -3.09
CA ARG A 178 -24.30 -11.62 -3.89
C ARG A 178 -24.07 -11.36 -5.38
N TRP A 179 -23.38 -10.27 -5.72
CA TRP A 179 -23.16 -9.86 -7.09
C TRP A 179 -22.12 -10.72 -7.81
N LEU A 180 -20.97 -11.05 -7.21
CA LEU A 180 -19.89 -11.79 -7.88
C LEU A 180 -20.29 -13.18 -8.43
N PRO A 181 -21.03 -14.03 -7.69
CA PRO A 181 -21.44 -15.34 -8.18
C PRO A 181 -22.35 -15.27 -9.42
N GLY A 182 -23.23 -14.25 -9.49
CA GLY A 182 -24.13 -14.03 -10.62
C GLY A 182 -23.43 -13.60 -11.91
N SER A 183 -22.10 -13.38 -11.90
CA SER A 183 -21.33 -13.05 -13.10
C SER A 183 -21.36 -14.17 -14.16
N CYS A 184 -21.38 -15.43 -13.72
CA CYS A 184 -21.39 -16.59 -14.61
C CYS A 184 -22.71 -16.74 -15.39
N ASP A 185 -23.78 -16.09 -14.96
CA ASP A 185 -25.09 -16.11 -15.64
C ASP A 185 -25.29 -14.87 -16.55
N ARG A 186 -24.43 -13.84 -16.40
CA ARG A 186 -24.40 -12.65 -17.26
C ARG A 186 -23.75 -12.97 -18.61
N CYS A 187 -23.92 -12.07 -19.58
CA CYS A 187 -23.34 -12.18 -20.92
C CYS A 187 -23.73 -13.48 -21.65
N GLY A 188 -24.93 -13.98 -21.40
CA GLY A 188 -25.44 -15.20 -22.02
C GLY A 188 -24.89 -16.50 -21.42
N GLY A 189 -24.17 -16.46 -20.29
CA GLY A 189 -23.62 -17.66 -19.66
C GLY A 189 -24.68 -18.72 -19.32
N ARG A 190 -25.92 -18.31 -18.99
CA ARG A 190 -27.03 -19.26 -18.80
C ARG A 190 -27.40 -20.02 -20.08
N LYS A 191 -27.29 -19.37 -21.25
CA LYS A 191 -27.57 -19.96 -22.58
C LYS A 191 -26.42 -20.81 -23.14
N ARG A 192 -25.23 -20.79 -22.50
CA ARG A 192 -24.07 -21.59 -22.91
C ARG A 192 -23.92 -22.89 -22.12
N ARG A 193 -24.73 -23.08 -21.07
CA ARG A 193 -24.74 -24.29 -20.23
C ARG A 193 -25.72 -25.36 -20.71
N PHE A 194 -26.61 -24.97 -21.61
CA PHE A 194 -27.60 -25.78 -22.30
C PHE A 194 -27.39 -25.55 -23.79
#